data_AF-A0A2A6L5X0-F1
#
_entry.id   AF-A0A2A6L5X0-F1
#
_cell.length_a   1.000
_cell.length_b   1.000
_cell.length_c   1.000
_cell.angle_alpha   90.00
_cell.angle_beta   90.00
_cell.angle_gamma   90.00
#
_symmetry.space_group_name_H-M   'P 1'
#
loop_
_entity.id
_entity.type
_entity.pdbx_description
1 polymer ?
#
loop_
_entity_poly.entity_id
_entity_poly.type
_entity_poly.pdbx_seq_one_letter_code
_entity_poly.pdbx_strand_id
1 'polypeptide(L)'
;MRLTKADVIECFEKRDRSYRLALMCTHWLRDSSQYAPCAIEEAKSLQMEARGLWISYSDLAQALEQQDLREALLAEFALTHLYALICPPFEFLNDFCEDYDKESPKISLLRDLKAAGWYQFARIVRNTLSHNFRFDFDAGTKARLPISWNGMTISEAMNGQEITYLTLWHKTGYDLFLEMRAFAEALPTDH
;
A
#
# COMPACT_ATOMS: atom_id res chain seq x y z
N MET A 1 25.84 -7.22 -1.71
CA MET A 1 24.37 -7.14 -1.73
C MET A 1 23.94 -5.74 -1.30
N ARG A 2 22.89 -5.12 -1.87
CA ARG A 2 22.46 -3.75 -1.50
C ARG A 2 21.58 -3.69 -0.25
N LEU A 3 20.80 -4.73 -0.01
CA LEU A 3 19.85 -4.83 1.10
C LEU A 3 20.18 -6.08 1.92
N THR A 4 20.16 -5.98 3.23
CA THR A 4 20.17 -7.13 4.13
C THR A 4 18.75 -7.60 4.43
N LYS A 5 18.58 -8.84 4.94
CA LYS A 5 17.28 -9.26 5.49
C LYS A 5 16.75 -8.28 6.53
N ALA A 6 17.63 -7.73 7.38
CA ALA A 6 17.22 -6.76 8.40
C ALA A 6 16.61 -5.50 7.76
N ASP A 7 17.19 -4.99 6.67
CA ASP A 7 16.65 -3.84 5.94
C ASP A 7 15.26 -4.15 5.34
N VAL A 8 15.07 -5.36 4.81
CA VAL A 8 13.78 -5.83 4.32
C VAL A 8 12.75 -5.87 5.45
N ILE A 9 13.06 -6.53 6.57
CA ILE A 9 12.15 -6.62 7.72
C ILE A 9 11.81 -5.25 8.30
N GLU A 10 12.79 -4.37 8.44
CA GLU A 10 12.57 -3.01 8.94
C GLU A 10 11.62 -2.23 8.03
N CYS A 11 11.71 -2.41 6.71
CA CYS A 11 10.76 -1.84 5.76
C CYS A 11 9.33 -2.31 6.07
N PHE A 12 9.11 -3.62 6.23
CA PHE A 12 7.79 -4.17 6.59
C PHE A 12 7.27 -3.60 7.91
N GLU A 13 8.10 -3.55 8.96
CA GLU A 13 7.67 -3.03 10.27
C GLU A 13 7.28 -1.55 10.23
N LYS A 14 8.05 -0.73 9.49
CA LYS A 14 7.74 0.70 9.31
C LYS A 14 6.42 0.87 8.57
N ARG A 15 6.17 0.07 7.51
CA ARG A 15 4.93 0.16 6.73
C ARG A 15 3.72 -0.35 7.48
N ASP A 16 3.84 -1.44 8.25
CA ASP A 16 2.77 -1.93 9.12
C ASP A 16 2.32 -0.84 10.10
N ARG A 17 3.29 -0.28 10.85
CA ARG A 17 3.00 0.76 11.84
C ARG A 17 2.33 1.98 11.22
N SER A 18 2.88 2.47 10.10
CA SER A 18 2.32 3.63 9.38
C SER A 18 0.90 3.37 8.90
N TYR A 19 0.63 2.19 8.34
CA TYR A 19 -0.70 1.83 7.86
C TYR A 19 -1.70 1.70 9.01
N ARG A 20 -1.33 1.04 10.11
CA ARG A 20 -2.21 0.91 11.28
C ARG A 20 -2.54 2.27 11.92
N LEU A 21 -1.58 3.18 11.98
CA LEU A 21 -1.83 4.58 12.38
C LEU A 21 -2.81 5.26 11.43
N ALA A 22 -2.62 5.11 10.12
CA ALA A 22 -3.55 5.67 9.14
C ALA A 22 -4.96 5.09 9.29
N LEU A 23 -5.11 3.79 9.55
CA LEU A 23 -6.41 3.18 9.82
C LEU A 23 -7.08 3.82 11.04
N MET A 24 -6.34 4.01 12.13
CA MET A 24 -6.85 4.73 13.30
C MET A 24 -7.30 6.15 12.92
N CYS A 25 -6.50 6.88 12.14
CA CYS A 25 -6.87 8.21 11.66
C CYS A 25 -8.14 8.18 10.80
N THR A 26 -8.36 7.17 9.96
CA THR A 26 -9.60 7.10 9.17
C THR A 26 -10.86 6.97 10.03
N HIS A 27 -10.78 6.32 11.20
CA HIS A 27 -11.90 6.28 12.15
C HIS A 27 -12.16 7.66 12.75
N TRP A 28 -11.10 8.35 13.18
CA TRP A 28 -11.19 9.69 13.74
C TRP A 28 -11.71 10.73 12.74
N LEU A 29 -11.25 10.66 11.49
CA LEU A 29 -11.70 11.51 10.39
C LEU A 29 -13.16 11.23 9.97
N ARG A 30 -13.62 9.97 10.12
CA ARG A 30 -14.98 9.56 9.73
C ARG A 30 -16.03 9.95 10.76
N ASP A 31 -15.78 9.67 12.04
CA ASP A 31 -16.75 9.85 13.11
C ASP A 31 -16.40 11.06 13.98
N SER A 32 -16.69 12.25 13.46
CA SER A 32 -16.45 13.50 14.17
C SER A 32 -17.29 13.65 15.44
N SER A 33 -18.29 12.81 15.68
CA SER A 33 -19.12 12.88 16.89
C SER A 33 -18.58 12.06 18.05
N GLN A 34 -17.77 11.04 17.76
CA GLN A 34 -17.27 10.09 18.74
C GLN A 34 -16.02 10.56 19.49
N TYR A 35 -15.24 11.47 18.92
CA TYR A 35 -13.93 11.88 19.44
C TYR A 35 -13.88 13.37 19.81
N ALA A 36 -13.13 13.71 20.87
CA ALA A 36 -12.90 15.08 21.30
C ALA A 36 -11.39 15.33 21.53
N PRO A 37 -10.77 16.35 20.89
CA PRO A 37 -11.36 17.14 19.82
C PRO A 37 -11.67 16.27 18.60
N CYS A 38 -12.73 16.61 17.88
CA CYS A 38 -13.00 15.94 16.61
C CYS A 38 -12.08 16.48 15.51
N ALA A 39 -11.92 15.70 14.43
CA ALA A 39 -11.07 16.09 13.31
C ALA A 39 -11.40 17.46 12.72
N ILE A 40 -12.69 17.83 12.70
CA ILE A 40 -13.15 19.12 12.17
C ILE A 40 -12.70 20.27 13.08
N GLU A 41 -12.86 20.13 14.40
CA GLU A 41 -12.45 21.16 15.38
C GLU A 41 -10.93 21.35 15.39
N GLU A 42 -10.19 20.25 15.32
CA GLU A 42 -8.74 20.30 15.27
C GLU A 42 -8.27 20.98 13.98
N ALA A 43 -8.80 20.59 12.82
CA ALA A 43 -8.46 21.21 11.53
C ALA A 43 -8.79 22.71 11.47
N LYS A 44 -9.87 23.18 12.13
CA LYS A 44 -10.21 24.62 12.19
C LYS A 44 -9.15 25.47 12.90
N SER A 45 -8.51 24.90 13.92
CA SER A 45 -7.54 25.62 14.74
C SER A 45 -6.09 25.36 14.33
N LEU A 46 -5.84 24.29 13.58
CA LEU A 46 -4.49 23.87 13.20
C LEU A 46 -3.89 24.80 12.13
N GLN A 47 -2.63 25.17 12.36
CA GLN A 47 -1.80 25.90 11.43
C GLN A 47 -0.39 25.33 11.44
N MET A 48 0.27 25.36 10.30
CA MET A 48 1.66 24.95 10.16
C MET A 48 2.47 26.10 9.56
N GLU A 49 3.59 26.44 10.18
CA GLU A 49 4.57 27.34 9.58
C GLU A 49 5.46 26.56 8.61
N ALA A 50 5.49 26.98 7.35
CA ALA A 50 6.38 26.43 6.34
C ALA A 50 7.03 27.56 5.54
N ARG A 51 8.37 27.65 5.63
CA ARG A 51 9.16 28.70 4.95
C ARG A 51 8.69 30.13 5.28
N GLY A 52 8.31 30.37 6.53
CA GLY A 52 7.81 31.67 6.99
C GLY A 52 6.38 32.00 6.56
N LEU A 53 5.66 31.06 5.93
CA LEU A 53 4.24 31.17 5.61
C LEU A 53 3.41 30.32 6.57
N TRP A 54 2.31 30.87 7.07
CA TRP A 54 1.33 30.13 7.86
C TRP A 54 0.30 29.48 6.94
N ILE A 55 0.26 28.15 6.94
CA ILE A 55 -0.69 27.34 6.19
C ILE A 55 -1.81 26.92 7.15
N SER A 56 -3.04 27.32 6.86
CA SER A 56 -4.24 26.92 7.62
C SER A 56 -4.80 25.61 7.09
N TYR A 57 -5.41 24.83 7.98
CA TYR A 57 -6.10 23.57 7.67
C TYR A 57 -7.64 23.76 7.65
N SER A 58 -8.11 25.01 7.67
CA SER A 58 -9.54 25.33 7.75
C SER A 58 -10.34 24.92 6.51
N ASP A 59 -9.69 24.83 5.35
CA ASP A 59 -10.24 24.28 4.11
C ASP A 59 -10.53 22.77 4.25
N LEU A 60 -9.63 22.01 4.88
CA LEU A 60 -9.85 20.60 5.22
C LEU A 60 -11.02 20.45 6.20
N ALA A 61 -11.16 21.35 7.17
CA ALA A 61 -12.32 21.33 8.07
C ALA A 61 -13.64 21.48 7.31
N GLN A 62 -13.71 22.41 6.34
CA GLN A 62 -14.89 22.60 5.49
C GLN A 62 -15.19 21.36 4.64
N ALA A 63 -14.16 20.69 4.13
CA ALA A 63 -14.33 19.44 3.38
C ALA A 63 -14.81 18.28 4.29
N LEU A 64 -14.29 18.17 5.51
CA LEU A 64 -14.69 17.15 6.48
C LEU A 64 -16.12 17.33 7.01
N GLU A 65 -16.64 18.56 7.01
CA GLU A 65 -18.05 18.84 7.35
C GLU A 65 -19.02 18.31 6.29
N GLN A 66 -18.60 18.24 5.03
CA GLN A 66 -19.41 17.75 3.92
C GLN A 66 -19.23 16.24 3.75
N GLN A 67 -20.33 15.49 3.85
CA GLN A 67 -20.26 14.02 3.84
C GLN A 67 -19.55 13.46 2.59
N ASP A 68 -19.93 13.89 1.39
CA ASP A 68 -19.37 13.37 0.14
C ASP A 68 -17.87 13.66 0.01
N LEU A 69 -17.45 14.89 0.37
CA LEU A 69 -16.04 15.28 0.35
C LEU A 69 -15.23 14.54 1.43
N ARG A 70 -15.81 14.35 2.62
CA ARG A 70 -15.19 13.54 3.68
C ARG A 70 -14.97 12.10 3.22
N GLU A 71 -15.96 11.48 2.58
CA GLU A 71 -15.83 10.12 2.05
C GLU A 71 -14.74 10.02 0.97
N ALA A 72 -14.68 11.00 0.06
CA ALA A 72 -13.62 11.08 -0.96
C ALA A 72 -12.21 11.22 -0.33
N LEU A 73 -12.05 12.14 0.64
CA LEU A 73 -10.78 12.34 1.35
C LEU A 73 -10.33 11.08 2.09
N LEU A 74 -11.26 10.38 2.76
CA LEU A 74 -10.98 9.12 3.45
C LEU A 74 -10.52 8.04 2.49
N ALA A 75 -11.16 7.95 1.31
CA ALA A 75 -10.79 7.00 0.27
C ALA A 75 -9.37 7.27 -0.26
N GLU A 76 -9.06 8.52 -0.60
CA GLU A 76 -7.73 8.93 -1.08
C GLU A 76 -6.64 8.72 0.00
N PHE A 77 -6.94 9.09 1.25
CA PHE A 77 -6.03 8.91 2.37
C PHE A 77 -5.72 7.42 2.61
N ALA A 78 -6.75 6.56 2.59
CA ALA A 78 -6.58 5.12 2.74
C ALA A 78 -5.80 4.52 1.56
N LEU A 79 -6.09 4.95 0.33
CA LEU A 79 -5.41 4.46 -0.87
C LEU A 79 -3.93 4.83 -0.89
N THR A 80 -3.58 6.04 -0.44
CA THR A 80 -2.19 6.49 -0.28
C THR A 80 -1.42 5.61 0.71
N HIS A 81 -2.06 5.23 1.82
CA HIS A 81 -1.42 4.37 2.80
C HIS A 81 -1.37 2.90 2.35
N LEU A 82 -2.32 2.45 1.53
CA LEU A 82 -2.24 1.15 0.87
C LEU A 82 -1.08 1.09 -0.13
N TYR A 83 -0.86 2.17 -0.91
CA TYR A 83 0.34 2.29 -1.75
C TYR A 83 1.61 2.10 -0.92
N ALA A 84 1.72 2.81 0.22
CA ALA A 84 2.87 2.70 1.09
C ALA A 84 3.00 1.32 1.77
N LEU A 85 1.89 0.64 2.02
CA LEU A 85 1.86 -0.70 2.61
C LEU A 85 2.35 -1.77 1.62
N ILE A 86 2.02 -1.64 0.33
CA ILE A 86 2.28 -2.69 -0.66
C ILE A 86 3.53 -2.42 -1.49
N CYS A 87 3.69 -1.22 -2.04
CA CYS A 87 4.70 -0.98 -3.07
C CYS A 87 6.12 -1.08 -2.52
N PRO A 88 6.52 -0.32 -1.46
CA PRO A 88 7.87 -0.40 -0.94
C PRO A 88 8.27 -1.82 -0.47
N PRO A 89 7.44 -2.56 0.30
CA PRO A 89 7.83 -3.91 0.71
C PRO A 89 7.96 -4.90 -0.45
N PHE A 90 7.12 -4.80 -1.48
CA PHE A 90 7.25 -5.61 -2.69
C PHE A 90 8.57 -5.33 -3.42
N GLU A 91 8.96 -4.06 -3.57
CA GLU A 91 10.23 -3.68 -4.21
C GLU A 91 11.42 -4.18 -3.41
N PHE A 92 11.41 -4.02 -2.08
CA PHE A 92 12.48 -4.52 -1.22
C PHE A 92 12.65 -6.03 -1.33
N LEU A 93 11.56 -6.79 -1.38
CA LEU A 93 11.60 -8.24 -1.62
C LEU A 93 12.22 -8.57 -2.97
N ASN A 94 11.78 -7.89 -4.04
CA ASN A 94 12.26 -8.16 -5.38
C ASN A 94 13.75 -7.80 -5.51
N ASP A 95 14.17 -6.63 -5.04
CA ASP A 95 15.56 -6.18 -5.03
C ASP A 95 16.47 -7.12 -4.22
N PHE A 96 16.04 -7.55 -3.02
CA PHE A 96 16.80 -8.50 -2.20
C PHE A 96 16.98 -9.83 -2.93
N CYS A 97 15.89 -10.40 -3.46
CA CYS A 97 15.96 -11.69 -4.17
C CYS A 97 16.83 -11.60 -5.43
N GLU A 98 16.76 -10.50 -6.17
CA GLU A 98 17.60 -10.27 -7.35
C GLU A 98 19.09 -10.15 -7.00
N ASP A 99 19.43 -9.44 -5.92
CA ASP A 99 20.82 -9.30 -5.49
C ASP A 99 21.37 -10.58 -4.87
N TYR A 100 20.56 -11.31 -4.10
CA TYR A 100 20.94 -12.60 -3.53
C TYR A 100 21.22 -13.64 -4.61
N ASP A 101 20.37 -13.76 -5.63
CA ASP A 101 20.56 -14.72 -6.74
C ASP A 101 21.86 -14.42 -7.53
N LYS A 102 22.28 -13.16 -7.64
CA LYS A 102 23.56 -12.77 -8.26
C LYS A 102 24.77 -13.23 -7.44
N GLU A 103 24.66 -13.19 -6.11
CA GLU A 103 25.77 -13.53 -5.20
C GLU A 103 25.82 -15.03 -4.86
N SER A 104 24.67 -15.70 -4.89
CA SER A 104 24.49 -17.11 -4.52
C SER A 104 23.80 -17.92 -5.64
N PRO A 105 24.47 -18.18 -6.78
CA PRO A 105 23.83 -18.72 -8.00
C PRO A 105 23.26 -20.15 -7.88
N LYS A 106 23.44 -20.83 -6.75
CA LYS A 106 22.90 -22.17 -6.49
C LYS A 106 21.48 -22.15 -5.92
N ILE A 107 21.05 -21.01 -5.41
CA ILE A 107 19.71 -20.76 -4.86
C ILE A 107 19.04 -19.73 -5.77
N SER A 108 17.74 -19.88 -6.02
CA SER A 108 16.98 -18.86 -6.75
C SER A 108 15.79 -18.38 -5.94
N LEU A 109 16.03 -17.42 -5.07
CA LEU A 109 15.00 -16.75 -4.29
C LEU A 109 14.05 -15.97 -5.20
N LEU A 110 14.53 -15.43 -6.33
CA LEU A 110 13.65 -14.72 -7.26
C LEU A 110 12.65 -15.67 -7.92
N ARG A 111 13.06 -16.90 -8.21
CA ARG A 111 12.14 -17.93 -8.70
C ARG A 111 11.12 -18.28 -7.63
N ASP A 112 11.55 -18.45 -6.39
CA ASP A 112 10.68 -18.83 -5.28
C ASP A 112 9.68 -17.69 -4.95
N LEU A 113 10.13 -16.44 -4.99
CA LEU A 113 9.28 -15.24 -4.89
C LEU A 113 8.22 -15.21 -6.00
N LYS A 114 8.63 -15.41 -7.26
CA LYS A 114 7.72 -15.42 -8.41
C LYS A 114 6.74 -16.58 -8.41
N ALA A 115 7.07 -17.67 -7.74
CA ALA A 115 6.22 -18.85 -7.56
C ALA A 115 5.23 -18.69 -6.40
N ALA A 116 5.38 -17.69 -5.53
CA ALA A 116 4.43 -17.43 -4.47
C ALA A 116 3.03 -17.13 -5.05
N GLY A 117 1.99 -17.77 -4.49
CA GLY A 117 0.62 -17.70 -5.04
C GLY A 117 0.05 -16.28 -5.12
N TRP A 118 0.55 -15.36 -4.27
CA TRP A 118 0.18 -13.95 -4.25
C TRP A 118 0.97 -13.09 -5.23
N TYR A 119 2.11 -13.55 -5.76
CA TYR A 119 3.08 -12.69 -6.44
C TYR A 119 2.51 -11.98 -7.66
N GLN A 120 1.84 -12.71 -8.56
CA GLN A 120 1.29 -12.10 -9.78
C GLN A 120 0.18 -11.10 -9.45
N PHE A 121 -0.62 -11.39 -8.43
CA PHE A 121 -1.64 -10.48 -7.93
C PHE A 121 -1.00 -9.20 -7.36
N ALA A 122 -0.04 -9.35 -6.45
CA ALA A 122 0.71 -8.24 -5.86
C ALA A 122 1.42 -7.38 -6.89
N ARG A 123 2.05 -8.00 -7.90
CA ARG A 123 2.72 -7.29 -9.00
C ARG A 123 1.77 -6.37 -9.75
N ILE A 124 0.57 -6.85 -10.10
CA ILE A 124 -0.43 -6.03 -10.81
C ILE A 124 -0.95 -4.91 -9.92
N VAL A 125 -1.25 -5.22 -8.66
CA VAL A 125 -1.68 -4.22 -7.68
C VAL A 125 -0.63 -3.13 -7.50
N ARG A 126 0.63 -3.51 -7.26
CA ARG A 126 1.78 -2.59 -7.12
C ARG A 126 1.93 -1.70 -8.35
N ASN A 127 1.84 -2.28 -9.56
CA ASN A 127 1.91 -1.50 -10.80
C ASN A 127 0.75 -0.49 -10.89
N THR A 128 -0.45 -0.92 -10.57
CA THR A 128 -1.64 -0.07 -10.59
C THR A 128 -1.51 1.10 -9.60
N LEU A 129 -1.06 0.81 -8.38
CA LEU A 129 -0.87 1.80 -7.32
C LEU A 129 0.26 2.80 -7.66
N SER A 130 1.26 2.40 -8.45
CA SER A 130 2.41 3.27 -8.82
C SER A 130 2.20 4.12 -10.07
N HIS A 131 1.20 3.84 -10.90
CA HIS A 131 1.01 4.48 -12.22
C HIS A 131 -0.30 5.26 -12.37
N ASN A 132 -0.74 5.99 -11.33
CA ASN A 132 -1.97 6.79 -11.27
C ASN A 132 -3.24 6.04 -10.82
N PHE A 133 -3.09 4.95 -10.05
CA PHE A 133 -4.23 4.21 -9.49
C PHE A 133 -5.19 3.66 -10.56
N ARG A 134 -4.68 3.39 -11.77
CA ARG A 134 -5.46 2.81 -12.88
C ARG A 134 -4.79 1.54 -13.38
N PHE A 135 -5.60 0.51 -13.62
CA PHE A 135 -5.10 -0.72 -14.21
C PHE A 135 -4.66 -0.44 -15.64
N ASP A 136 -3.41 -0.78 -15.96
CA ASP A 136 -2.88 -0.73 -17.31
C ASP A 136 -2.18 -2.06 -17.62
N PHE A 137 -2.84 -2.89 -18.43
CA PHE A 137 -2.37 -4.23 -18.74
C PHE A 137 -1.65 -4.25 -20.08
N ASP A 138 -0.35 -4.47 -20.04
CA ASP A 138 0.46 -4.79 -21.22
C ASP A 138 0.09 -6.17 -21.80
N ALA A 139 0.60 -6.47 -23.00
CA ALA A 139 0.32 -7.74 -23.69
C ALA A 139 0.75 -8.96 -22.85
N GLY A 140 1.86 -8.85 -22.10
CA GLY A 140 2.36 -9.90 -21.23
C GLY A 140 1.45 -10.17 -20.03
N THR A 141 0.90 -9.12 -19.41
CA THR A 141 -0.06 -9.23 -18.31
C THR A 141 -1.38 -9.78 -18.82
N LYS A 142 -1.90 -9.28 -19.95
CA LYS A 142 -3.13 -9.79 -20.58
C LYS A 142 -3.08 -11.30 -20.84
N ALA A 143 -1.94 -11.81 -21.31
CA ALA A 143 -1.75 -13.24 -21.53
C ALA A 143 -1.82 -14.13 -20.27
N ARG A 144 -1.76 -13.53 -19.07
CA ARG A 144 -1.81 -14.22 -17.78
C ARG A 144 -3.13 -14.03 -17.04
N LEU A 145 -4.02 -13.17 -17.54
CA LEU A 145 -5.32 -12.94 -16.93
C LEU A 145 -6.29 -14.10 -17.25
N PRO A 146 -7.27 -14.38 -16.38
CA PRO A 146 -7.49 -13.75 -15.08
C PRO A 146 -6.49 -14.23 -14.01
N ILE A 147 -6.17 -13.34 -13.07
CA ILE A 147 -5.35 -13.68 -11.89
C ILE A 147 -6.21 -13.60 -10.66
N SER A 148 -6.29 -14.70 -9.92
CA SER A 148 -7.07 -14.81 -8.71
C SER A 148 -6.18 -15.03 -7.48
N TRP A 149 -6.49 -14.33 -6.41
CA TRP A 149 -5.85 -14.53 -5.10
C TRP A 149 -6.85 -14.18 -4.00
N ASN A 150 -6.94 -15.05 -2.99
CA ASN A 150 -7.81 -14.88 -1.81
C ASN A 150 -9.26 -14.48 -2.14
N GLY A 151 -9.87 -15.15 -3.14
CA GLY A 151 -11.25 -14.89 -3.57
C GLY A 151 -11.47 -13.65 -4.44
N MET A 152 -10.43 -12.84 -4.66
CA MET A 152 -10.48 -11.72 -5.61
C MET A 152 -9.92 -12.15 -6.96
N THR A 153 -10.41 -11.53 -8.03
CA THR A 153 -9.96 -11.80 -9.40
C THR A 153 -9.71 -10.49 -10.14
N ILE A 154 -8.50 -10.32 -10.65
CA ILE A 154 -8.18 -9.30 -11.64
C ILE A 154 -8.43 -9.91 -13.01
N SER A 155 -9.30 -9.28 -13.78
CA SER A 155 -9.68 -9.71 -15.14
C SER A 155 -9.34 -8.63 -16.17
N GLU A 156 -9.32 -9.00 -17.45
CA GLU A 156 -9.03 -8.05 -18.53
C GLU A 156 -10.04 -6.89 -18.59
N ALA A 157 -11.29 -7.11 -18.16
CA ALA A 157 -12.33 -6.08 -18.11
C ALA A 157 -11.98 -4.90 -17.17
N MET A 158 -11.02 -5.09 -16.26
CA MET A 158 -10.57 -4.03 -15.36
C MET A 158 -9.56 -3.09 -16.03
N ASN A 159 -9.11 -3.37 -17.25
CA ASN A 159 -8.16 -2.51 -17.95
C ASN A 159 -8.70 -1.08 -18.12
N GLY A 160 -7.87 -0.09 -17.76
CA GLY A 160 -8.23 1.32 -17.74
C GLY A 160 -9.09 1.77 -16.56
N GLN A 161 -9.58 0.85 -15.73
CA GLN A 161 -10.40 1.19 -14.56
C GLN A 161 -9.54 1.69 -13.40
N GLU A 162 -10.10 2.60 -12.60
CA GLU A 162 -9.47 3.02 -11.35
C GLU A 162 -9.54 1.91 -10.32
N ILE A 163 -8.43 1.71 -9.61
CA ILE A 163 -8.46 0.91 -8.40
C ILE A 163 -9.12 1.73 -7.31
N THR A 164 -10.22 1.21 -6.80
CA THR A 164 -10.93 1.85 -5.71
C THR A 164 -10.47 1.26 -4.39
N TYR A 165 -10.65 2.00 -3.30
CA TYR A 165 -10.41 1.48 -1.97
C TYR A 165 -11.21 0.19 -1.72
N LEU A 166 -12.41 0.02 -2.33
CA LEU A 166 -13.24 -1.20 -2.24
C LEU A 166 -12.56 -2.43 -2.83
N THR A 167 -11.71 -2.27 -3.84
CA THR A 167 -11.03 -3.38 -4.54
C THR A 167 -9.96 -4.04 -3.67
N LEU A 168 -9.38 -3.32 -2.71
CA LEU A 168 -8.30 -3.81 -1.84
C LEU A 168 -8.51 -3.46 -0.36
N TRP A 169 -9.76 -3.24 0.05
CA TRP A 169 -9.99 -2.59 1.33
C TRP A 169 -9.51 -3.46 2.50
N HIS A 170 -8.74 -2.82 3.38
CA HIS A 170 -8.39 -3.19 4.75
C HIS A 170 -7.90 -4.62 4.87
N LYS A 171 -8.82 -5.57 5.02
CA LYS A 171 -8.49 -6.97 5.20
C LYS A 171 -7.67 -7.48 4.03
N THR A 172 -8.10 -7.27 2.80
CA THR A 172 -7.46 -7.97 1.68
C THR A 172 -6.10 -7.39 1.30
N GLY A 173 -5.95 -6.07 1.30
CA GLY A 173 -4.65 -5.42 1.15
C GLY A 173 -3.69 -5.78 2.29
N TYR A 174 -4.19 -5.86 3.52
CA TYR A 174 -3.38 -6.24 4.67
C TYR A 174 -3.01 -7.73 4.69
N ASP A 175 -3.91 -8.63 4.28
CA ASP A 175 -3.62 -10.05 4.09
C ASP A 175 -2.48 -10.22 3.07
N LEU A 176 -2.48 -9.44 1.99
CA LEU A 176 -1.43 -9.48 0.97
C LEU A 176 -0.09 -9.04 1.56
N PHE A 177 -0.12 -7.96 2.33
CA PHE A 177 1.04 -7.49 3.09
C PHE A 177 1.58 -8.55 4.05
N LEU A 178 0.71 -9.27 4.77
CA LEU A 178 1.12 -10.34 5.69
C LEU A 178 1.76 -11.53 4.95
N GLU A 179 1.25 -11.91 3.78
CA GLU A 179 1.87 -12.97 2.97
C GLU A 179 3.25 -12.57 2.44
N MET A 180 3.40 -11.31 1.99
CA MET A 180 4.71 -10.75 1.62
C MET A 180 5.67 -10.73 2.81
N ARG A 181 5.18 -10.33 4.00
CA ARG A 181 5.97 -10.30 5.22
C ARG A 181 6.41 -11.69 5.65
N ALA A 182 5.53 -12.69 5.57
CA ALA A 182 5.88 -14.08 5.88
C ALA A 182 6.99 -14.61 4.96
N PHE A 183 6.95 -14.24 3.67
CA PHE A 183 8.05 -14.53 2.75
C PHE A 183 9.35 -13.84 3.18
N ALA A 184 9.28 -12.55 3.55
CA ALA A 184 10.44 -11.80 4.05
C ALA A 184 11.06 -12.42 5.31
N GLU A 185 10.24 -12.89 6.24
CA GLU A 185 10.67 -13.56 7.47
C GLU A 185 11.36 -14.90 7.19
N ALA A 186 11.00 -15.57 6.09
CA ALA A 186 11.63 -16.82 5.65
C ALA A 186 12.92 -16.61 4.83
N LEU A 187 13.27 -15.37 4.47
CA LEU A 187 14.52 -15.10 3.75
C LEU A 187 15.75 -15.55 4.56
N PRO A 188 16.86 -15.89 3.90
CA PRO A 188 18.13 -16.11 4.59
C PRO A 188 18.57 -14.83 5.31
N THR A 189 19.13 -14.94 6.51
CA THR A 189 19.74 -13.82 7.28
C THR A 189 21.10 -13.38 6.74
N ASP A 190 21.55 -14.02 5.65
CA ASP A 190 22.88 -13.96 5.04
C ASP A 190 24.03 -14.51 5.88
N HIS A 191 25.12 -14.79 5.17
CA HIS A 191 26.44 -15.26 5.60
C HIS A 191 27.34 -14.12 6.08
#